data_AF-A0A5C3LJV1-F1
#
_entry.id   AF-A0A5C3LJV1-F1
#
_cell.length_a   1.000
_cell.length_b   1.000
_cell.length_c   1.000
_cell.angle_alpha   90.00
_cell.angle_beta   90.00
_cell.angle_gamma   90.00
#
_symmetry.space_group_name_H-M   'P 1'
#
loop_
_entity.id
_entity.type
_entity.pdbx_description
1 polymer ?
#
loop_
_entity_poly.entity_id
_entity_poly.type
_entity_poly.pdbx_seq_one_letter_code
_entity_poly.pdbx_strand_id
1 'polypeptide(L)'
;NSCGGSFCEYHEANYGSACQIKDCENIKIQGTQACNIHQDEWKKYKASHSSHTLADVRRMLRRPAEQLPWNPIRDREIQLHDQPIPNRQVKNYFGPSQFYCVETIVAPCGVVIGWAKFAKSESPSNILHFLESVYPTEESWPDYVCIDKACLVLCHLLAEDQRESWNSWKNTTRFIVDSYHYTNH
;
A
#
# COMPACT_ATOMS: atom_id res chain seq x y z
N ASN A 1 12.52 -10.88 3.71
CA ASN A 1 11.61 -11.62 2.79
C ASN A 1 12.06 -11.42 1.36
N SER A 2 13.05 -12.18 0.89
CA SER A 2 13.67 -12.01 -0.44
C SER A 2 13.57 -13.26 -1.33
N CYS A 3 12.81 -14.29 -0.94
CA CYS A 3 12.68 -15.55 -1.69
C CYS A 3 11.24 -15.83 -2.19
N GLY A 4 10.49 -14.79 -2.58
CA GLY A 4 9.18 -14.97 -3.24
C GLY A 4 8.08 -15.63 -2.39
N GLY A 5 8.30 -15.80 -1.08
CA GLY A 5 7.29 -16.26 -0.13
C GLY A 5 6.37 -15.14 0.33
N SER A 6 5.10 -15.48 0.55
CA SER A 6 4.06 -14.56 1.02
C SER A 6 4.16 -14.25 2.52
N PHE A 7 4.91 -15.06 3.26
CA PHE A 7 5.06 -14.97 4.71
C PHE A 7 6.47 -14.53 5.13
N CYS A 8 6.57 -13.90 6.31
CA CYS A 8 7.85 -13.75 6.98
C CYS A 8 8.27 -15.08 7.61
N GLU A 9 9.53 -15.19 8.03
CA GLU A 9 10.10 -16.41 8.60
C GLU A 9 9.25 -17.01 9.73
N TYR A 10 8.78 -16.17 10.66
CA TYR A 10 7.89 -16.59 11.75
C TYR A 10 6.57 -17.18 11.24
N HIS A 11 5.93 -16.54 10.26
CA HIS A 11 4.67 -17.03 9.70
C HIS A 11 4.88 -18.24 8.79
N GLU A 12 6.03 -18.37 8.13
CA GLU A 12 6.38 -19.57 7.38
C GLU A 12 6.58 -20.77 8.31
N ALA A 13 7.19 -20.57 9.49
CA ALA A 13 7.31 -21.64 10.49
C ALA A 13 5.95 -22.15 10.99
N ASN A 14 4.98 -21.24 11.17
CA ASN A 14 3.66 -21.58 11.72
C ASN A 14 2.66 -22.07 10.65
N TYR A 15 2.66 -21.45 9.47
CA TYR A 15 1.63 -21.65 8.44
C TYR A 15 2.19 -22.16 7.12
N GLY A 16 3.51 -22.33 7.00
CA GLY A 16 4.16 -22.75 5.77
C GLY A 16 3.76 -24.14 5.31
N SER A 17 3.35 -25.04 6.21
CA SER A 17 2.88 -26.39 5.84
C SER A 17 1.38 -26.44 5.47
N ALA A 18 0.61 -25.42 5.83
CA ALA A 18 -0.83 -25.35 5.59
C ALA A 18 -1.17 -24.77 4.22
N CYS A 19 -2.39 -25.03 3.78
CA CYS A 19 -3.00 -24.43 2.61
C CYS A 19 -3.12 -22.92 2.80
N GLN A 20 -2.60 -22.15 1.85
CA GLN A 20 -2.62 -20.68 1.92
C GLN A 20 -3.96 -20.07 1.51
N ILE A 21 -5.06 -20.82 1.61
CA ILE A 21 -6.42 -20.30 1.49
C ILE A 21 -6.85 -19.89 2.90
N LYS A 22 -7.46 -18.71 3.03
CA LYS A 22 -7.96 -18.26 4.33
C LYS A 22 -8.95 -19.29 4.88
N ASP A 23 -8.85 -19.56 6.18
CA ASP A 23 -9.71 -20.50 6.90
C ASP A 23 -9.59 -21.96 6.43
N CYS A 24 -8.47 -22.33 5.78
CA CYS A 24 -8.17 -23.71 5.41
C CYS A 24 -6.96 -24.24 6.19
N GLU A 25 -7.18 -25.30 6.97
CA GLU A 25 -6.14 -25.94 7.79
C GLU A 25 -5.51 -27.18 7.13
N ASN A 26 -5.95 -27.52 5.92
CA ASN A 26 -5.43 -28.68 5.21
C ASN A 26 -3.95 -28.50 4.85
N ILE A 27 -3.18 -29.59 4.84
CA ILE A 27 -1.78 -29.57 4.44
C ILE A 27 -1.65 -29.27 2.94
N LYS A 28 -0.72 -28.39 2.58
CA LYS A 28 -0.46 -28.07 1.17
C LYS A 28 0.31 -29.19 0.47
N ILE A 29 0.13 -29.30 -0.84
CA ILE A 29 0.90 -30.26 -1.64
C ILE A 29 2.32 -29.72 -1.84
N GLN A 30 3.32 -30.61 -1.78
CA GLN A 30 4.70 -30.23 -2.04
C GLN A 30 4.85 -29.56 -3.42
N GLY A 31 5.51 -28.42 -3.46
CA GLY A 31 5.68 -27.62 -4.68
C GLY A 31 4.50 -26.72 -5.04
N THR A 32 3.44 -26.68 -4.22
CA THR A 32 2.33 -25.73 -4.36
C THR A 32 2.06 -24.99 -3.05
N GLN A 33 1.17 -23.99 -3.12
CA GLN A 33 0.70 -23.25 -1.95
C GLN A 33 -0.72 -23.65 -1.50
N ALA A 34 -1.29 -24.72 -2.08
CA ALA A 34 -2.66 -25.14 -1.84
C ALA A 34 -2.75 -26.64 -1.50
N CYS A 35 -3.80 -27.05 -0.80
CA CYS A 35 -4.13 -28.46 -0.56
C CYS A 35 -4.76 -29.11 -1.81
N ASN A 36 -5.10 -30.39 -1.74
CA ASN A 36 -5.75 -31.12 -2.85
C ASN A 36 -7.06 -30.49 -3.32
N ILE A 37 -7.84 -29.91 -2.41
CA ILE A 37 -9.14 -29.31 -2.72
C ILE A 37 -8.97 -27.98 -3.47
N HIS A 38 -7.93 -27.19 -3.14
CA HIS A 38 -7.75 -25.83 -3.65
C HIS A 38 -6.69 -25.71 -4.78
N GLN A 39 -6.41 -26.81 -5.48
CA GLN A 39 -5.43 -26.80 -6.59
C GLN A 39 -5.88 -25.93 -7.75
N ASP A 40 -7.18 -25.81 -7.99
CA ASP A 40 -7.70 -25.04 -9.11
C ASP A 40 -7.56 -23.52 -8.88
N GLU A 41 -7.72 -23.06 -7.64
CA GLU A 41 -7.39 -21.69 -7.23
C GLU A 41 -5.89 -21.40 -7.42
N TRP A 42 -5.03 -22.34 -7.04
CA TRP A 42 -3.58 -22.21 -7.23
C TRP A 42 -3.20 -22.15 -8.72
N LYS A 43 -3.79 -22.99 -9.57
CA LYS A 43 -3.58 -22.96 -11.02
C LYS A 43 -4.04 -21.64 -11.63
N LYS A 44 -5.22 -21.13 -11.24
CA LYS A 44 -5.74 -19.82 -11.67
C LYS A 44 -4.79 -18.69 -11.26
N TYR A 45 -4.27 -18.73 -10.03
CA TYR A 45 -3.29 -17.77 -9.54
C TYR A 45 -2.00 -17.82 -10.37
N LYS A 46 -1.41 -19.01 -10.58
CA LYS A 46 -0.20 -19.17 -11.40
C LYS A 46 -0.40 -18.70 -12.84
N ALA A 47 -1.54 -19.00 -13.48
CA ALA A 47 -1.80 -18.58 -14.85
C ALA A 47 -1.84 -17.05 -14.99
N SER A 48 -2.43 -16.36 -14.02
CA SER A 48 -2.53 -14.89 -14.00
C SER A 48 -1.23 -14.18 -13.60
N HIS A 49 -0.32 -14.87 -12.90
CA HIS A 49 0.94 -14.31 -12.38
C HIS A 49 2.19 -14.93 -13.03
N SER A 50 2.04 -15.68 -14.13
CA SER A 50 3.17 -16.28 -14.86
C SER A 50 3.91 -15.24 -15.71
N SER A 51 5.19 -15.50 -16.01
CA SER A 51 6.04 -14.56 -16.77
C SER A 51 5.54 -14.26 -18.18
N HIS A 52 4.74 -15.16 -18.79
CA HIS A 52 4.10 -14.92 -20.08
C HIS A 52 3.15 -13.72 -20.04
N THR A 53 2.44 -13.53 -18.93
CA THR A 53 1.54 -12.38 -18.72
C THR A 53 2.32 -11.06 -18.64
N LEU A 54 3.56 -11.07 -18.13
CA LEU A 54 4.43 -9.87 -18.08
C LEU A 54 5.03 -9.52 -19.45
N ALA A 55 5.32 -10.49 -20.31
CA ALA A 55 5.78 -10.23 -21.67
C ALA A 55 4.67 -9.56 -22.49
N ASP A 56 3.43 -10.01 -22.34
CA ASP A 56 2.25 -9.40 -22.97
C ASP A 56 1.98 -8.00 -22.39
N VAL A 57 2.08 -7.81 -21.07
CA VAL A 57 1.98 -6.47 -20.44
C VAL A 57 3.09 -5.53 -20.91
N ARG A 58 4.34 -6.01 -21.04
CA ARG A 58 5.46 -5.20 -21.59
C ARG A 58 5.23 -4.84 -23.06
N ARG A 59 4.64 -5.73 -23.85
CA ARG A 59 4.26 -5.46 -25.25
C ARG A 59 3.14 -4.42 -25.31
N MET A 60 2.13 -4.51 -24.44
CA MET A 60 1.04 -3.53 -24.31
C MET A 60 1.55 -2.14 -23.93
N LEU A 61 2.46 -2.02 -22.95
CA LEU A 61 3.06 -0.74 -22.55
C LEU A 61 3.89 -0.09 -23.66
N ARG A 62 4.50 -0.89 -24.55
CA ARG A 62 5.29 -0.40 -25.68
C ARG A 62 4.45 0.01 -26.88
N ARG A 63 3.17 -0.38 -26.94
CA ARG A 63 2.25 -0.13 -28.06
C ARG A 63 0.82 0.17 -27.57
N PRO A 64 0.62 1.25 -26.80
CA PRO A 64 -0.67 1.53 -26.15
C PRO A 64 -1.83 1.80 -27.13
N ALA A 65 -1.54 2.14 -28.39
CA ALA A 65 -2.54 2.46 -29.41
C ALA A 65 -2.96 1.25 -30.29
N GLU A 66 -2.42 0.06 -30.08
CA GLU A 66 -2.69 -1.11 -30.93
C GLU A 66 -3.96 -1.83 -30.45
N GLN A 67 -5.10 -1.56 -31.10
CA GLN A 67 -6.38 -2.23 -30.84
C GLN A 67 -6.40 -3.61 -31.50
N LEU A 68 -6.03 -4.64 -30.74
CA LEU A 68 -6.03 -6.02 -31.24
C LEU A 68 -7.31 -6.76 -30.78
N PRO A 69 -7.90 -7.64 -31.61
CA PRO A 69 -9.14 -8.37 -31.27
C PRO A 69 -9.04 -9.21 -29.99
N TRP A 70 -7.84 -9.63 -29.61
CA TRP A 70 -7.55 -10.38 -28.39
C TRP A 70 -7.26 -9.48 -27.17
N ASN A 71 -7.19 -8.16 -27.36
CA ASN A 71 -6.96 -7.15 -26.33
C ASN A 71 -8.06 -6.07 -26.37
N PRO A 72 -9.33 -6.43 -26.08
CA PRO A 72 -10.38 -5.43 -25.91
C PRO A 72 -9.96 -4.49 -24.79
N ILE A 73 -10.17 -3.18 -24.97
CA ILE A 73 -9.99 -2.18 -23.93
C ILE A 73 -10.77 -2.68 -22.72
N ARG A 74 -10.05 -3.20 -21.73
CA ARG A 74 -10.62 -3.37 -20.41
C ARG A 74 -10.64 -1.95 -19.88
N ASP A 75 -11.84 -1.39 -19.68
CA ASP A 75 -12.02 -0.26 -18.78
C ASP A 75 -11.51 -0.69 -17.41
N ARG A 76 -10.19 -0.62 -17.23
CA ARG A 76 -9.59 -0.56 -15.92
C ARG A 76 -9.78 0.88 -15.53
N GLU A 77 -10.67 1.11 -14.57
CA GLU A 77 -10.67 2.36 -13.82
C GLU A 77 -9.22 2.64 -13.43
N ILE A 78 -8.65 3.69 -14.02
CA ILE A 78 -7.35 4.19 -13.62
C ILE A 78 -7.58 4.71 -12.21
N GLN A 79 -7.15 3.95 -11.21
CA GLN A 79 -7.21 4.40 -9.83
C GLN A 79 -6.27 5.59 -9.70
N LEU A 80 -6.84 6.78 -9.51
CA LEU A 80 -6.09 7.99 -9.22
C LEU A 80 -5.33 7.83 -7.90
N HIS A 81 -4.16 8.49 -7.79
CA HIS A 81 -3.32 8.41 -6.62
C HIS A 81 -4.10 8.71 -5.33
N ASP A 82 -5.08 9.62 -5.37
CA ASP A 82 -5.81 10.03 -4.16
C ASP A 82 -6.96 9.13 -3.73
N GLN A 83 -7.30 8.10 -4.51
CA GLN A 83 -8.39 7.20 -4.14
C GLN A 83 -7.89 6.02 -3.31
N PRO A 84 -8.59 5.68 -2.20
CA PRO A 84 -8.24 4.51 -1.40
C PRO A 84 -8.36 3.25 -2.25
N ILE A 85 -7.43 2.30 -2.05
CA ILE A 85 -7.52 1.02 -2.73
C ILE A 85 -8.83 0.34 -2.29
N PRO A 86 -9.71 -0.05 -3.23
CA PRO A 86 -10.91 -0.80 -2.89
C PRO A 86 -10.53 -2.01 -2.04
N ASN A 87 -11.28 -2.26 -0.96
CA ASN A 87 -11.01 -3.36 -0.04
C ASN A 87 -11.27 -4.71 -0.73
N ARG A 88 -10.32 -5.15 -1.55
CA ARG A 88 -10.37 -6.45 -2.20
C ARG A 88 -9.92 -7.46 -1.17
N GLN A 89 -10.88 -8.08 -0.48
CA GLN A 89 -10.60 -9.20 0.39
C GLN A 89 -9.99 -10.34 -0.45
N VAL A 90 -8.67 -10.47 -0.38
CA VAL A 90 -7.96 -11.57 -1.02
C VAL A 90 -8.29 -12.83 -0.21
N LYS A 91 -8.82 -13.85 -0.90
CA LYS A 91 -9.24 -15.13 -0.29
C LYS A 91 -8.07 -16.04 0.05
N ASN A 92 -6.85 -15.67 -0.33
CA ASN A 92 -5.65 -16.47 -0.21
C ASN A 92 -4.43 -15.61 0.16
N TYR A 93 -3.36 -16.30 0.56
CA TYR A 93 -2.03 -15.76 0.81
C TYR A 93 -1.04 -16.25 -0.28
N PHE A 94 -1.50 -16.54 -1.50
CA PHE A 94 -0.62 -17.09 -2.55
C PHE A 94 0.43 -16.11 -3.06
N GLY A 95 0.18 -14.81 -2.90
CA GLY A 95 1.13 -13.76 -3.18
C GLY A 95 1.42 -12.90 -1.95
N PRO A 96 2.50 -12.10 -2.00
CA PRO A 96 2.79 -11.15 -0.94
C PRO A 96 1.66 -10.13 -0.79
N SER A 97 1.41 -9.71 0.45
CA SER A 97 0.52 -8.58 0.72
C SER A 97 1.07 -7.31 0.08
N GLN A 98 0.19 -6.53 -0.55
CA GLN A 98 0.52 -5.23 -1.11
C GLN A 98 0.17 -4.15 -0.10
N PHE A 99 1.00 -3.12 -0.03
CA PHE A 99 0.72 -1.87 0.66
C PHE A 99 0.61 -0.75 -0.39
N TYR A 100 -0.18 0.27 -0.09
CA TYR A 100 -0.38 1.41 -0.97
C TYR A 100 0.92 2.22 -1.10
N CYS A 101 1.51 2.61 0.03
CA CYS A 101 2.81 3.29 0.03
C CYS A 101 3.62 2.96 1.30
N VAL A 102 4.90 3.28 1.22
CA VAL A 102 5.76 3.48 2.40
C VAL A 102 5.95 4.97 2.52
N GLU A 103 5.53 5.51 3.64
CA GLU A 103 5.69 6.93 3.98
C GLU A 103 6.94 7.10 4.84
N THR A 104 7.72 8.14 4.58
CA THR A 104 8.98 8.39 5.29
C THR A 104 9.07 9.83 5.76
N ILE A 105 9.43 10.03 7.02
CA ILE A 105 9.80 11.34 7.55
C ILE A 105 11.30 11.50 7.42
N VAL A 106 11.72 12.53 6.70
CA VAL A 106 13.13 12.78 6.39
C VAL A 106 13.50 14.18 6.87
N ALA A 107 14.61 14.28 7.60
CA ALA A 107 15.18 15.56 7.98
C ALA A 107 15.65 16.33 6.73
N PRO A 108 15.78 17.68 6.78
CA PRO A 108 16.29 18.46 5.65
C PRO A 108 17.68 18.03 5.13
N CYS A 109 18.48 17.37 5.98
CA CYS A 109 19.78 16.80 5.61
C CYS A 109 19.71 15.43 4.91
N GLY A 110 18.52 14.88 4.66
CA GLY A 110 18.31 13.59 4.01
C GLY A 110 18.29 12.37 4.94
N VAL A 111 18.44 12.57 6.25
CA VAL A 111 18.38 11.48 7.23
C VAL A 111 16.94 11.06 7.49
N VAL A 112 16.65 9.76 7.37
CA VAL A 112 15.33 9.20 7.69
C VAL A 112 15.15 9.18 9.22
N ILE A 113 14.13 9.89 9.70
CA ILE A 113 13.75 9.96 11.12
C ILE A 113 12.82 8.80 11.46
N GLY A 114 11.87 8.51 10.57
CA GLY A 114 10.89 7.45 10.76
C GLY A 114 10.25 7.02 9.45
N TRP A 115 9.59 5.88 9.45
CA TRP A 115 8.84 5.39 8.30
C TRP A 115 7.65 4.54 8.74
N ALA A 116 6.60 4.51 7.91
CA ALA A 116 5.41 3.71 8.12
C ALA A 116 4.94 3.08 6.81
N LYS A 117 4.24 1.95 6.90
CA LYS A 117 3.55 1.32 5.76
C LYS A 117 2.08 1.69 5.82
N PHE A 118 1.58 2.32 4.76
CA PHE A 118 0.15 2.56 4.60
C PHE A 118 -0.44 1.48 3.72
N ALA A 119 -1.17 0.56 4.35
CA ALA A 119 -1.65 -0.63 3.65
C ALA A 119 -2.73 -0.33 2.59
N LYS A 120 -3.60 0.65 2.84
CA LYS A 120 -4.81 0.89 2.03
C LYS A 120 -4.83 2.25 1.33
N SER A 121 -4.39 3.28 2.03
CA SER A 121 -4.38 4.64 1.54
C SER A 121 -3.46 5.49 2.40
N GLU A 122 -2.88 6.48 1.76
CA GLU A 122 -2.30 7.63 2.43
C GLU A 122 -3.42 8.64 2.72
N SER A 123 -4.19 8.36 3.77
CA SER A 123 -5.28 9.22 4.24
C SER A 123 -4.76 10.25 5.26
N PRO A 124 -5.44 11.40 5.40
CA PRO A 124 -5.10 12.39 6.43
C PRO A 124 -4.95 11.81 7.84
N SER A 125 -5.85 10.92 8.26
CA SER A 125 -5.79 10.30 9.59
C SER A 125 -4.59 9.35 9.74
N ASN A 126 -4.22 8.60 8.69
CA ASN A 126 -3.02 7.75 8.73
C ASN A 126 -1.74 8.58 8.83
N ILE A 127 -1.69 9.70 8.11
CA ILE A 127 -0.57 10.65 8.17
C ILE A 127 -0.43 11.23 9.58
N LEU A 128 -1.53 11.73 10.17
CA LEU A 128 -1.48 12.31 11.52
C LEU A 128 -1.09 11.29 12.57
N HIS A 129 -1.69 10.09 12.55
CA HIS A 129 -1.30 9.03 13.46
C HIS A 129 0.19 8.66 13.31
N PHE A 130 0.71 8.69 12.08
CA PHE A 130 2.13 8.47 11.85
C PHE A 130 2.99 9.61 12.45
N LEU A 131 2.61 10.88 12.23
CA LEU A 131 3.29 12.03 12.83
C LEU A 131 3.28 11.97 14.37
N GLU A 132 2.14 11.69 14.98
CA GLU A 132 1.98 11.56 16.43
C GLU A 132 2.77 10.37 17.00
N SER A 133 2.91 9.29 16.21
CA SER A 133 3.73 8.14 16.62
C SER A 133 5.23 8.43 16.63
N VAL A 134 5.69 9.33 15.75
CA VAL A 134 7.11 9.72 15.65
C VAL A 134 7.42 10.88 16.59
N TYR A 135 6.48 11.80 16.75
CA TYR A 135 6.57 12.99 17.59
C TYR A 135 5.45 12.99 18.64
N PRO A 136 5.60 12.25 19.75
CA PRO A 136 4.52 12.02 20.72
C PRO A 136 4.24 13.22 21.64
N THR A 137 5.15 14.20 21.73
CA THR A 137 5.03 15.36 22.62
C THR A 137 5.19 16.66 21.85
N GLU A 138 4.52 17.74 22.27
CA GLU A 138 4.62 19.06 21.61
C GLU A 138 6.07 19.56 21.49
N GLU A 139 6.93 19.25 22.47
CA GLU A 139 8.36 19.59 22.45
C GLU A 139 9.15 18.86 21.35
N SER A 140 8.67 17.69 20.94
CA SER A 140 9.28 16.89 19.87
C SER A 140 8.77 17.28 18.48
N TRP A 141 7.73 18.12 18.40
CA TRP A 141 7.11 18.43 17.13
C TRP A 141 8.00 19.31 16.26
N PRO A 142 8.06 19.03 14.94
CA PRO A 142 8.83 19.86 14.03
C PRO A 142 8.14 21.22 13.82
N ASP A 143 8.94 22.27 13.66
CA ASP A 143 8.43 23.61 13.30
C ASP A 143 7.70 23.59 11.94
N TYR A 144 8.16 22.72 11.03
CA TYR A 144 7.66 22.63 9.66
C TYR A 144 7.48 21.16 9.23
N VAL A 145 6.34 20.88 8.59
CA VAL A 145 6.06 19.61 7.93
C VAL A 145 5.70 19.89 6.48
N CYS A 146 6.54 19.45 5.56
CA CYS A 146 6.28 19.50 4.12
C CYS A 146 5.70 18.16 3.66
N ILE A 147 4.49 18.17 3.11
CA ILE A 147 3.83 16.97 2.58
C ILE A 147 2.92 17.35 1.41
N ASP A 148 2.79 16.45 0.43
CA ASP A 148 1.96 16.68 -0.76
C ASP A 148 0.48 16.93 -0.41
N LYS A 149 -0.07 16.20 0.56
CA LYS A 149 -1.47 16.28 1.01
C LYS A 149 -1.69 17.23 2.18
N ALA A 150 -0.81 18.21 2.38
CA ALA A 150 -0.89 19.11 3.54
C ALA A 150 -2.25 19.84 3.64
N CYS A 151 -2.87 20.18 2.51
CA CYS A 151 -4.20 20.78 2.50
C CYS A 151 -5.28 19.84 3.05
N LEU A 152 -5.26 18.56 2.65
CA LEU A 152 -6.21 17.55 3.14
C LEU A 152 -5.98 17.21 4.61
N VAL A 153 -4.71 17.15 5.04
CA VAL A 153 -4.32 16.99 6.44
C VAL A 153 -4.83 18.15 7.28
N LEU A 154 -4.63 19.38 6.81
CA LEU A 154 -5.11 20.57 7.50
C LEU A 154 -6.65 20.62 7.57
N CYS A 155 -7.34 20.32 6.48
CA CYS A 155 -8.81 20.22 6.47
C CYS A 155 -9.30 19.19 7.50
N HIS A 156 -8.61 18.05 7.64
CA HIS A 156 -8.97 17.03 8.62
C HIS A 156 -8.72 17.49 10.07
N LEU A 157 -7.59 18.16 10.34
CA LEU A 157 -7.32 18.75 11.67
C LEU A 157 -8.32 19.83 12.06
N LEU A 158 -8.83 20.60 11.09
CA LEU A 158 -9.81 21.66 11.33
C LEU A 158 -11.23 21.15 11.54
N ALA A 159 -11.49 19.86 11.32
CA ALA A 159 -12.79 19.24 11.58
C ALA A 159 -13.15 19.33 13.07
N GLU A 160 -14.45 19.39 13.38
CA GLU A 160 -14.94 19.62 14.74
C GLU A 160 -14.45 18.55 15.73
N ASP A 161 -14.33 17.30 15.29
CA ASP A 161 -13.88 16.16 16.08
C ASP A 161 -12.36 16.15 16.34
N GLN A 162 -11.58 16.95 15.61
CA GLN A 162 -10.11 17.03 15.73
C GLN A 162 -9.62 18.35 16.34
N ARG A 163 -10.54 19.17 16.86
CA ARG A 163 -10.25 20.55 17.30
C ARG A 163 -9.21 20.64 18.42
N GLU A 164 -9.17 19.65 19.31
CA GLU A 164 -8.17 19.56 20.38
C GLU A 164 -6.77 19.31 19.83
N SER A 165 -6.61 18.32 18.94
CA SER A 165 -5.34 18.05 18.25
C SER A 165 -4.87 19.28 17.46
N TRP A 166 -5.76 19.94 16.71
CA TRP A 166 -5.42 21.19 16.02
C TRP A 166 -4.96 22.31 16.96
N ASN A 167 -5.58 22.45 18.13
CA ASN A 167 -5.20 23.49 19.08
C ASN A 167 -3.77 23.34 19.59
N SER A 168 -3.27 22.11 19.69
CA SER A 168 -1.86 21.85 19.94
C SER A 168 -1.04 22.15 18.68
N TRP A 169 -1.35 21.50 17.54
CA TRP A 169 -0.50 21.54 16.33
C TRP A 169 -0.29 22.96 15.79
N LYS A 170 -1.31 23.82 15.88
CA LYS A 170 -1.23 25.19 15.35
C LYS A 170 -0.21 26.08 16.07
N ASN A 171 0.19 25.76 17.30
CA ASN A 171 1.08 26.63 18.07
C ASN A 171 2.53 26.42 17.67
N THR A 172 2.92 25.18 17.38
CA THR A 172 4.32 24.78 17.17
C THR A 172 4.64 24.44 15.72
N THR A 173 3.69 23.91 14.94
CA THR A 173 3.97 23.36 13.61
C THR A 173 3.28 24.14 12.48
N ARG A 174 3.93 24.19 11.32
CA ARG A 174 3.41 24.73 10.07
C ARG A 174 3.38 23.62 9.02
N PHE A 175 2.19 23.31 8.51
CA PHE A 175 2.01 22.40 7.39
C PHE A 175 2.20 23.14 6.07
N ILE A 176 3.08 22.63 5.21
CA ILE A 176 3.42 23.19 3.90
C ILE A 176 3.08 22.16 2.82
N VAL A 177 2.35 22.58 1.80
CA VAL A 177 2.09 21.75 0.62
C VAL A 177 3.38 21.62 -0.18
N ASP A 178 3.82 20.40 -0.44
CA ASP A 178 5.01 20.16 -1.27
C ASP A 178 4.81 20.72 -2.69
N SER A 179 5.79 21.47 -3.18
CA SER A 179 5.84 22.03 -4.53
C SER A 179 5.74 20.99 -5.65
N TYR A 180 6.19 19.74 -5.42
CA TYR A 180 6.08 18.66 -6.41
C TYR A 180 4.63 18.16 -6.61
N HIS A 181 3.71 18.49 -5.69
CA HIS A 181 2.29 18.19 -5.85
C HIS A 181 1.68 18.87 -7.09
N TYR A 182 2.18 20.07 -7.45
CA TYR A 182 1.64 20.86 -8.57
C TYR A 182 1.97 20.31 -9.96
N THR A 183 2.98 19.43 -10.09
CA THR A 183 3.39 18.88 -11.40
C THR A 183 2.54 17.72 -11.91
N ASN A 184 1.72 17.10 -11.06
CA ASN A 184 0.97 15.87 -11.38
C ASN A 184 -0.55 16.05 -11.35
N HIS A 185 -1.05 17.29 -11.31
CA HIS A 185 -2.47 17.61 -11.21
C HIS A 185 -3.10 18.11 -12.51
#